data_AF-A0A7S0I5L3-F1
#
_entry.id   AF-A0A7S0I5L3-F1
#
_cell.length_a   1.000
_cell.length_b   1.000
_cell.length_c   1.000
_cell.angle_alpha   90.00
_cell.angle_beta   90.00
_cell.angle_gamma   90.00
#
_symmetry.space_group_name_H-M   'P 1'
#
loop_
_entity.id
_entity.type
_entity.pdbx_description
1 polymer ?
#
loop_
_entity_poly.entity_id
_entity_poly.type
_entity_poly.pdbx_seq_one_letter_code
_entity_poly.pdbx_strand_id
1 'polypeptide(L)'
;MDAWAASFGAAAAFVCVSCGGPQLASQFGTQLKLKHCHNTWVDEDDMPAWGQLGCNGFIVIDGSHSVVCKASRAYLEVKDAAFRHVETLLSALIVEKPLPPTQESGRVDASVGGACATVRFGADGKAEAAEAESTGTGTGTGTGTG
;
A
#
# COMPACT_ATOMS: atom_id res chain seq x y z
N MET A 1 17.07 1.49 3.14
CA MET A 1 15.77 1.62 3.83
C MET A 1 15.91 2.39 5.13
N ASP A 2 16.50 1.84 6.19
CA ASP A 2 16.54 2.52 7.51
C ASP A 2 17.24 3.89 7.47
N ALA A 3 18.38 3.98 6.79
CA ALA A 3 19.07 5.25 6.57
C ALA A 3 18.23 6.26 5.78
N TRP A 4 17.50 5.82 4.75
CA TRP A 4 16.58 6.69 4.01
C TRP A 4 15.43 7.17 4.89
N ALA A 5 14.84 6.28 5.70
CA ALA A 5 13.79 6.67 6.64
C ALA A 5 14.27 7.75 7.62
N ALA A 6 15.51 7.65 8.10
CA ALA A 6 16.13 8.68 8.92
C ALA A 6 16.35 10.00 8.16
N SER A 7 16.81 9.95 6.91
CA SER A 7 17.18 11.13 6.12
C SER A 7 15.97 11.88 5.55
N PHE A 8 14.97 11.18 5.03
CA PHE A 8 13.78 11.79 4.43
C PHE A 8 12.72 12.18 5.49
N GLY A 9 12.75 11.56 6.67
CA GLY A 9 11.86 11.88 7.78
C GLY A 9 10.40 11.84 7.36
N ALA A 10 9.66 12.92 7.64
CA ALA A 10 8.22 13.00 7.35
C ALA A 10 7.89 13.13 5.85
N ALA A 11 8.87 13.35 4.97
CA ALA A 11 8.62 13.53 3.55
C ALA A 11 8.29 12.23 2.80
N ALA A 12 8.71 11.08 3.33
CA ALA A 12 8.42 9.77 2.75
C ALA A 12 8.41 8.68 3.81
N ALA A 13 7.44 7.77 3.73
CA ALA A 13 7.40 6.58 4.56
C ALA A 13 8.17 5.43 3.89
N PHE A 14 8.94 4.69 4.70
CA PHE A 14 9.71 3.53 4.24
C PHE A 14 9.21 2.29 4.98
N VAL A 15 8.67 1.34 4.24
CA VAL A 15 8.04 0.13 4.80
C VAL A 15 8.75 -1.12 4.28
N CYS A 16 9.24 -1.95 5.18
CA CYS A 16 9.74 -3.28 4.93
C CYS A 16 8.65 -4.29 5.31
N VAL A 17 8.17 -5.06 4.33
CA VAL A 17 7.11 -6.06 4.53
C VAL A 17 7.68 -7.45 4.32
N SER A 18 7.66 -8.29 5.36
CA SER A 18 8.06 -9.69 5.31
C SER A 18 6.90 -10.58 4.86
N CYS A 19 7.11 -11.35 3.80
CA CYS A 19 6.18 -12.41 3.36
C CYS A 19 6.39 -13.74 4.11
N GLY A 20 7.42 -13.86 4.94
CA GLY A 20 7.70 -15.05 5.75
C GLY A 20 7.12 -14.96 7.16
N GLY A 21 6.13 -14.09 7.37
CA GLY A 21 5.47 -13.89 8.66
C GLY A 21 6.25 -13.06 9.69
N PRO A 22 5.72 -12.96 10.92
CA PRO A 22 6.21 -12.06 11.97
C PRO A 22 7.59 -12.45 12.52
N GLN A 23 7.91 -13.75 12.57
CA GLN A 23 9.21 -14.21 13.06
C GLN A 23 10.35 -13.70 12.17
N LEU A 24 10.19 -13.79 10.85
CA LEU A 24 11.18 -13.30 9.90
C LEU A 24 11.32 -11.77 9.94
N ALA A 25 10.19 -11.05 10.04
CA ALA A 25 10.21 -9.59 10.22
C ALA A 25 11.00 -9.20 11.48
N SER A 26 10.70 -9.83 12.62
CA SER A 26 11.38 -9.57 13.89
C SER A 26 12.87 -9.87 13.84
N GLN A 27 13.25 -11.00 13.21
CA GLN A 27 14.64 -11.39 13.02
C GLN A 27 15.40 -10.34 12.20
N PHE A 28 14.86 -9.90 11.06
CA PHE A 28 15.51 -8.87 10.25
C PHE A 28 15.57 -7.52 10.96
N GLY A 29 14.51 -7.12 11.66
CA GLY A 29 14.50 -5.91 12.47
C GLY A 29 15.64 -5.89 13.47
N THR A 30 15.85 -7.01 14.17
CA THR A 30 16.92 -7.16 15.17
C THR A 30 18.31 -7.21 14.53
N GLN A 31 18.51 -8.08 13.53
CA GLN A 31 19.83 -8.31 12.92
C GLN A 31 20.34 -7.10 12.14
N LEU A 32 19.44 -6.43 11.41
CA LEU A 32 19.77 -5.22 10.65
C LEU A 32 19.67 -3.95 11.50
N LYS A 33 19.26 -4.06 12.76
CA LYS A 33 19.11 -2.95 13.72
C LYS A 33 18.24 -1.83 13.16
N LEU A 34 17.11 -2.19 12.55
CA LEU A 34 16.17 -1.24 11.97
C LEU A 34 15.52 -0.40 13.08
N LYS A 35 15.48 0.93 12.91
CA LYS A 35 15.00 1.88 13.91
C LYS A 35 14.04 2.92 13.37
N HIS A 36 14.20 3.28 12.10
CA HIS A 36 13.55 4.43 11.48
C HIS A 36 12.51 4.02 10.44
N CYS A 37 12.75 2.92 9.71
CA CYS A 37 11.74 2.40 8.78
C CYS A 37 10.69 1.55 9.51
N HIS A 38 9.48 1.50 8.96
CA HIS A 38 8.44 0.59 9.42
C HIS A 38 8.78 -0.83 8.98
N ASN A 39 8.81 -1.76 9.93
CA ASN A 39 9.07 -3.17 9.66
C ASN A 39 7.83 -3.97 10.06
N THR A 40 7.28 -4.72 9.11
CA THR A 40 6.00 -5.42 9.27
C THR A 40 5.98 -6.71 8.45
N TRP A 41 4.86 -7.42 8.46
CA TRP A 41 4.65 -8.66 7.71
C TRP A 41 3.25 -8.70 7.12
N VAL A 42 3.07 -9.58 6.14
CA VAL A 42 1.74 -10.00 5.65
C VAL A 42 1.43 -11.39 6.18
N ASP A 43 0.17 -11.63 6.48
CA ASP A 43 -0.32 -12.96 6.85
C ASP A 43 -0.39 -13.85 5.60
N GLU A 44 -0.32 -15.17 5.77
CA GLU A 44 -0.27 -16.12 4.66
C GLU A 44 -1.51 -16.03 3.76
N ASP A 45 -2.68 -15.75 4.36
CA ASP A 45 -3.95 -15.58 3.65
C ASP A 45 -4.04 -14.27 2.86
N ASP A 46 -3.18 -13.29 3.17
CA ASP A 46 -3.13 -11.96 2.54
C ASP A 46 -1.90 -11.77 1.64
N MET A 47 -1.30 -12.89 1.18
CA MET A 47 -0.11 -12.85 0.34
C MET A 47 -0.37 -12.09 -0.97
N PRO A 48 0.49 -11.10 -1.31
CA PRO A 48 0.25 -10.29 -2.48
C PRO A 48 0.49 -11.09 -3.77
N ALA A 49 -0.45 -10.97 -4.71
CA ALA A 49 -0.32 -11.62 -6.03
C ALA A 49 0.79 -11.01 -6.91
N TRP A 50 1.31 -9.83 -6.54
CA TRP A 50 2.36 -9.13 -7.27
C TRP A 50 3.21 -8.30 -6.31
N GLY A 51 4.41 -7.87 -6.77
CA GLY A 51 5.20 -6.89 -6.03
C GLY A 51 6.07 -7.46 -4.90
N GLN A 52 6.20 -8.78 -4.78
CA GLN A 52 7.18 -9.39 -3.90
C GLN A 52 8.59 -9.29 -4.52
N LEU A 53 9.25 -8.16 -4.28
CA LEU A 53 10.55 -7.87 -4.89
C LEU A 53 11.74 -8.41 -4.07
N GLY A 54 11.64 -8.45 -2.75
CA GLY A 54 12.78 -8.81 -1.89
C GLY A 54 14.00 -7.93 -2.19
N CYS A 55 15.15 -8.55 -2.46
CA CYS A 55 16.36 -7.81 -2.87
C CYS A 55 16.35 -7.29 -4.32
N ASN A 56 15.28 -7.55 -5.07
CA ASN A 56 15.18 -7.19 -6.50
C ASN A 56 14.64 -5.79 -6.74
N GLY A 57 14.34 -5.01 -5.70
CA GLY A 57 13.99 -3.60 -5.85
C GLY A 57 12.91 -3.14 -4.88
N PHE A 58 12.33 -1.99 -5.19
CA PHE A 58 11.33 -1.31 -4.39
C PHE A 58 10.08 -1.00 -5.22
N ILE A 59 8.93 -1.02 -4.56
CA ILE A 59 7.69 -0.43 -5.06
C ILE A 59 7.63 1.00 -4.53
N VAL A 60 7.30 1.96 -5.40
CA VAL A 60 7.13 3.37 -5.02
C VAL A 60 5.68 3.76 -5.23
N ILE A 61 5.11 4.37 -4.20
CA ILE A 61 3.73 4.86 -4.13
C ILE A 61 3.81 6.37 -3.88
N ASP A 62 2.99 7.16 -4.59
CA ASP A 62 2.93 8.61 -4.40
C ASP A 62 2.00 9.03 -3.24
N GLY A 63 1.94 10.34 -2.97
CA GLY A 63 1.08 10.91 -1.94
C GLY A 63 -0.43 10.84 -2.25
N SER A 64 -0.82 10.31 -3.40
CA SER A 64 -2.20 10.00 -3.79
C SER A 64 -2.48 8.49 -3.78
N HIS A 65 -1.59 7.70 -3.16
CA HIS A 65 -1.66 6.24 -3.05
C HIS A 65 -1.62 5.51 -4.41
N SER A 66 -1.10 6.15 -5.46
CA SER A 66 -0.91 5.54 -6.77
C SER A 66 0.47 4.90 -6.89
N VAL A 67 0.53 3.69 -7.48
CA VAL A 67 1.80 2.99 -7.74
C VAL A 67 2.50 3.63 -8.93
N VAL A 68 3.56 4.39 -8.67
CA VAL A 68 4.34 5.09 -9.70
C VAL A 68 5.56 4.30 -10.16
N CYS A 69 6.00 3.31 -9.38
CA CYS A 69 7.03 2.36 -9.78
C CYS A 69 6.72 0.98 -9.20
N LYS A 70 6.43 0.00 -10.06
CA LYS A 70 6.12 -1.38 -9.66
C LYS A 70 7.36 -2.19 -9.28
N ALA A 71 8.52 -1.83 -9.82
CA ALA A 71 9.80 -2.45 -9.52
C ALA A 71 10.94 -1.50 -9.90
N SER A 72 11.67 -1.00 -8.90
CA SER A 72 12.95 -0.34 -9.16
C SER A 72 13.98 -1.36 -9.70
N ARG A 73 15.11 -0.85 -10.20
CA ARG A 73 16.22 -1.73 -10.62
C ARG A 73 16.75 -2.51 -9.43
N ALA A 74 17.14 -3.77 -9.66
CA ALA A 74 17.70 -4.61 -8.62
C ALA A 74 19.14 -4.19 -8.29
N TYR A 75 19.48 -4.14 -7.00
CA TYR A 75 20.85 -3.83 -6.57
C TYR A 75 21.86 -4.83 -7.14
N LEU A 76 21.51 -6.11 -7.25
CA LEU A 76 22.42 -7.13 -7.77
C LEU A 76 22.83 -6.88 -9.22
N GLU A 77 21.97 -6.26 -10.03
CA GLU A 77 22.19 -5.96 -11.44
C GLU A 77 23.00 -4.69 -11.65
N VAL A 78 22.66 -3.61 -10.94
CA VAL A 78 23.19 -2.26 -11.24
C VAL A 78 23.86 -1.57 -10.04
N LYS A 79 24.07 -2.32 -8.95
CA LYS A 79 24.71 -1.86 -7.71
C LYS A 79 24.08 -0.56 -7.21
N ASP A 80 24.90 0.42 -6.83
CA ASP A 80 24.45 1.68 -6.23
C ASP A 80 23.57 2.52 -7.16
N ALA A 81 23.59 2.27 -8.47
CA ALA A 81 22.67 2.94 -9.40
C ALA A 81 21.20 2.57 -9.15
N ALA A 82 20.92 1.42 -8.51
CA ALA A 82 19.58 1.05 -8.07
C ALA A 82 19.06 2.04 -7.02
N PHE A 83 19.91 2.43 -6.06
CA PHE A 83 19.55 3.37 -5.00
C PHE A 83 19.33 4.77 -5.55
N ARG A 84 20.21 5.24 -6.44
CA ARG A 84 20.05 6.56 -7.10
C ARG A 84 18.76 6.69 -7.90
N HIS A 85 18.31 5.60 -8.53
CA HIS A 85 17.05 5.58 -9.25
C HIS A 85 15.87 5.86 -8.32
N VAL A 86 15.83 5.21 -7.15
CA VAL A 86 14.79 5.45 -6.13
C VAL A 86 14.88 6.86 -5.56
N GLU A 87 16.09 7.34 -5.25
CA GLU A 87 16.30 8.70 -4.73
C GLU A 87 15.82 9.79 -5.71
N THR A 88 16.04 9.57 -7.01
CA THR A 88 15.58 10.47 -8.07
C THR A 88 14.05 10.50 -8.15
N LEU A 89 13.40 9.32 -8.10
CA LEU A 89 11.94 9.22 -8.07
C LEU A 89 11.35 9.92 -6.85
N LEU A 90 11.89 9.66 -5.65
CA LEU A 90 11.44 10.31 -4.43
C LEU A 90 11.61 11.82 -4.48
N SER A 91 12.73 12.31 -5.01
CA SER A 91 12.99 13.75 -5.15
C SER A 91 11.97 14.42 -6.08
N ALA A 92 11.57 13.77 -7.17
CA ALA A 92 10.53 14.29 -8.07
C ALA A 92 9.16 14.37 -7.37
N LEU A 93 8.78 13.31 -6.63
CA LEU A 93 7.48 13.21 -5.97
C LEU A 93 7.35 14.14 -4.75
N ILE A 94 8.44 14.37 -4.01
CA ILE A 94 8.43 15.21 -2.80
C ILE A 94 8.41 16.70 -3.16
N VAL A 95 8.97 17.09 -4.31
CA VAL A 95 8.96 18.49 -4.78
C VAL A 95 7.58 18.86 -5.37
N GLU A 96 6.80 17.89 -5.85
CA GLU A 96 5.44 18.09 -6.34
C GLU A 96 4.38 17.98 -5.23
N LYS A 97 4.04 19.08 -4.52
CA LYS A 97 2.62 19.48 -4.24
C LYS A 97 2.43 20.76 -3.42
N PRO A 98 1.57 21.68 -3.90
CA PRO A 98 0.39 22.15 -3.17
C PRO A 98 -0.73 21.10 -3.28
N LEU A 99 -1.26 20.62 -2.16
CA LEU A 99 -2.38 19.68 -2.11
C LEU A 99 -3.74 20.38 -2.33
N PRO A 100 -4.66 19.84 -3.16
CA PRO A 100 -6.07 20.21 -3.09
C PRO A 100 -6.71 19.68 -1.79
N PRO A 101 -7.67 20.41 -1.19
CA PRO A 101 -8.26 20.02 0.08
C PRO A 101 -9.27 18.89 -0.11
N THR A 102 -9.43 18.11 0.96
CA THR A 102 -10.44 17.06 1.19
C THR A 102 -10.24 15.70 0.49
N GLN A 103 -9.57 14.79 1.17
CA GLN A 103 -9.96 13.37 1.16
C GLN A 103 -10.12 12.89 2.61
N GLU A 104 -11.20 12.14 2.83
CA GLU A 104 -11.71 11.72 4.12
C GLU A 104 -10.72 10.79 4.83
N SER A 105 -10.57 11.04 6.13
CA SER A 105 -9.51 10.50 6.98
C SER A 105 -9.60 8.98 7.14
N GLY A 106 -8.68 8.26 6.51
CA GLY A 106 -8.20 7.00 7.08
C GLY A 106 -7.48 7.32 8.38
N ARG A 107 -8.14 7.13 9.53
CA ARG A 107 -7.53 7.37 10.84
C ARG A 107 -6.40 6.37 11.08
N VAL A 108 -5.18 6.89 11.14
CA VAL A 108 -4.07 6.21 11.83
C VAL A 108 -4.15 6.66 13.29
N ASP A 109 -4.30 5.70 14.20
CA ASP A 109 -4.31 6.01 15.63
C ASP A 109 -2.92 6.55 16.03
N ALA A 110 -2.89 7.77 16.55
CA ALA A 110 -1.68 8.46 16.97
C ALA A 110 -1.02 7.81 18.20
N SER A 111 -1.68 6.86 18.86
CA SER A 111 -1.08 6.06 19.94
C SER A 111 -0.14 4.96 19.43
N VAL A 112 -0.07 4.71 18.12
CA VAL A 112 0.79 3.67 17.52
C VAL A 112 2.16 4.25 17.14
N GLY A 113 2.83 4.84 18.13
CA GLY A 113 4.23 5.22 18.05
C GLY A 113 5.12 4.09 18.57
N GLY A 114 5.65 3.25 17.68
CA GLY A 114 6.61 2.20 18.03
C GLY A 114 6.75 1.14 16.94
N ALA A 115 7.92 0.52 16.86
CA ALA A 115 8.44 -0.31 15.75
C ALA A 115 7.68 -1.61 15.40
N CYS A 116 6.40 -1.73 15.72
CA CYS A 116 5.51 -2.80 15.30
C CYS A 116 4.08 -2.24 15.21
N ALA A 117 3.78 -1.51 14.14
CA ALA A 117 2.39 -1.16 13.81
C ALA A 117 1.90 -2.18 12.78
N THR A 118 0.92 -3.01 13.14
CA THR A 118 0.17 -3.80 12.17
C THR A 118 -0.60 -2.82 11.28
N VAL A 119 -0.17 -2.68 10.02
CA VAL A 119 -0.89 -1.90 9.02
C VAL A 119 -1.96 -2.83 8.45
N ARG A 120 -3.21 -2.64 8.87
CA ARG A 120 -4.35 -3.30 8.21
C ARG A 120 -4.76 -2.47 7.01
N PHE A 121 -4.57 -3.03 5.82
CA PHE A 121 -5.26 -2.52 4.65
C PHE A 121 -6.74 -2.90 4.80
N GLY A 122 -7.61 -1.89 4.77
CA GLY A 122 -9.04 -2.11 4.90
C GLY A 122 -9.52 -3.07 3.82
N ALA A 123 -10.17 -4.16 4.24
CA ALA A 123 -11.15 -4.81 3.40
C ALA A 123 -12.25 -3.77 3.19
N ASP A 124 -12.38 -3.27 1.96
CA ASP A 124 -13.50 -2.43 1.58
C ASP A 124 -14.78 -3.15 2.03
N GLY A 125 -15.53 -2.48 2.91
CA GLY A 125 -16.86 -2.93 3.29
C GLY A 125 -17.64 -3.22 2.01
N LYS A 126 -18.24 -4.41 1.95
CA LYS A 126 -19.25 -4.75 0.94
C LYS A 126 -20.13 -3.53 0.72
N ALA A 127 -19.99 -2.89 -0.43
CA ALA A 127 -21.02 -2.03 -0.95
C ALA A 127 -22.24 -2.92 -1.16
N GLU A 128 -23.25 -2.66 -0.35
CA GLU A 128 -24.59 -3.21 -0.47
C GLU A 128 -25.06 -2.95 -1.90
N ALA A 129 -25.18 -4.01 -2.70
CA ALA A 129 -25.85 -3.93 -3.98
C ALA A 129 -27.34 -3.73 -3.66
N ALA A 130 -27.80 -2.48 -3.74
CA ALA A 130 -29.20 -2.17 -3.86
C ALA A 130 -29.71 -2.82 -5.16
N GLU A 131 -30.44 -3.93 -5.06
CA GLU A 131 -31.26 -4.41 -6.15
C GLU A 131 -32.35 -3.36 -6.41
N ALA A 132 -32.21 -2.65 -7.52
CA ALA A 132 -33.28 -1.87 -8.10
C ALA A 132 -34.38 -2.81 -8.60
N GLU A 133 -35.58 -2.64 -8.05
CA GLU A 133 -36.82 -3.27 -8.50
C GLU A 133 -36.94 -3.27 -10.02
N SER A 134 -37.01 -4.48 -10.61
CA SER A 134 -37.39 -4.65 -11.99
C SER A 134 -38.87 -4.29 -12.15
N THR A 135 -39.13 -3.32 -12.99
CA THR A 135 -40.44 -2.87 -13.45
C THR A 135 -41.18 -4.00 -14.17
N GLY A 136 -42.03 -4.72 -13.43
CA GLY A 136 -43.01 -5.65 -13.99
C GLY A 136 -44.29 -4.93 -14.39
N THR A 137 -44.32 -4.30 -15.56
CA THR A 137 -45.56 -3.78 -16.14
C THR A 137 -46.32 -4.91 -16.82
N GLY A 138 -47.06 -5.69 -16.04
CA GLY A 138 -48.03 -6.67 -16.54
C GLY A 138 -49.23 -5.94 -17.16
N THR A 139 -49.30 -5.93 -18.49
CA THR A 139 -50.50 -5.54 -19.26
C THR A 139 -51.17 -6.81 -19.78
N GLY A 140 -52.51 -6.88 -19.66
CA GLY A 140 -53.31 -7.84 -20.42
C GLY A 140 -54.41 -8.55 -19.64
N THR A 141 -55.40 -7.80 -19.18
CA THR A 141 -56.73 -8.31 -18.78
C THR A 141 -57.41 -9.01 -19.96
N GLY A 142 -57.94 -10.21 -19.72
CA GLY A 142 -58.81 -10.92 -20.65
C GLY A 142 -60.26 -10.39 -20.65
N THR A 143 -60.94 -10.56 -21.78
CA THR A 143 -62.40 -10.68 -21.99
C THR A 143 -62.55 -11.41 -23.34
N GLY A 144 -63.09 -12.64 -23.44
CA GLY A 144 -64.52 -12.98 -23.48
C GLY A 144 -65.19 -12.38 -24.73
N THR A 145 -65.57 -13.11 -25.78
CA THR A 145 -66.68 -14.08 -25.86
C THR A 145 -66.77 -14.62 -27.30
N GLY A 146 -67.27 -15.85 -27.44
CA GLY A 146 -67.83 -16.37 -28.70
C GLY A 146 -69.31 -16.07 -28.84
#